data_AF-A0A7Y2IFA0-F1
#
_entry.id   AF-A0A7Y2IFA0-F1
#
_cell.length_a   1.000
_cell.length_b   1.000
_cell.length_c   1.000
_cell.angle_alpha   90.00
_cell.angle_beta   90.00
_cell.angle_gamma   90.00
#
_symmetry.space_group_name_H-M   'P 1'
#
loop_
_entity.id
_entity.type
_entity.pdbx_description
1 polymer ?
#
loop_
_entity_poly.entity_id
_entity_poly.type
_entity_poly.pdbx_seq_one_letter_code
_entity_poly.pdbx_strand_id
1 'polypeptide(L)'
;MRQRNLMRSVQRLLPDGEQVRAASYGYSRHPWTLAYALAAGVAMFVLVGVLGGYSVQSRVLLGGIAAAIAVAATTQYRIFARTTTGLLILRGSRFRLAATSVVKRAGVETEFVPVGGNLITVEWRIDGVIYSVPKRADSELAKVLADGR
;
A
#
# COMPACT_ATOMS: atom_id res chain seq x y z
N MET A 1 -0.71 2.47 -19.84
CA MET A 1 0.01 3.70 -19.42
C MET A 1 0.48 3.68 -17.95
N ARG A 2 -0.37 3.37 -16.96
CA ARG A 2 0.00 3.45 -15.52
C ARG A 2 1.18 2.54 -15.11
N GLN A 3 1.25 1.32 -15.64
CA GLN A 3 2.32 0.37 -15.33
C GLN A 3 3.70 0.80 -15.88
N ARG A 4 3.73 1.42 -17.07
CA ARG A 4 4.97 1.98 -17.65
C ARG A 4 5.55 3.11 -16.79
N ASN A 5 4.69 3.94 -16.19
CA ASN A 5 5.12 4.98 -15.24
C ASN A 5 5.65 4.37 -13.93
N LEU A 6 4.99 3.33 -13.43
CA LEU A 6 5.47 2.59 -12.27
C LEU A 6 6.85 1.98 -12.53
N MET A 7 7.02 1.24 -13.63
CA MET A 7 8.31 0.64 -13.99
C MET A 7 9.41 1.70 -14.15
N ARG A 8 9.12 2.83 -14.81
CA ARG A 8 10.07 3.96 -14.89
C ARG A 8 10.44 4.52 -13.53
N SER A 9 9.48 4.63 -12.61
CA SER A 9 9.76 5.14 -11.26
C SER A 9 10.65 4.18 -10.46
N VAL A 10 10.45 2.87 -10.62
CA VAL A 10 11.31 1.86 -10.00
C VAL A 10 12.71 1.89 -10.62
N GLN A 11 12.80 1.94 -11.95
CA GLN A 11 14.07 1.98 -12.67
C GLN A 11 14.98 3.14 -12.25
N ARG A 12 14.40 4.31 -11.91
CA ARG A 12 15.14 5.47 -11.40
C ARG A 12 15.76 5.29 -10.02
N LEU A 13 15.30 4.29 -9.27
CA LEU A 13 15.78 3.97 -7.92
C LEU A 13 16.79 2.82 -7.92
N LEU A 14 17.11 2.27 -9.08
CA LEU A 14 18.05 1.17 -9.22
C LEU A 14 19.47 1.67 -9.54
N PRO A 15 20.51 0.91 -9.16
CA PRO A 15 21.88 1.16 -9.61
C PRO A 15 22.01 1.01 -11.12
N ASP A 16 23.02 1.66 -11.69
CA ASP A 16 23.33 1.55 -13.12
C ASP A 16 23.63 0.10 -13.51
N GLY A 17 22.98 -0.39 -14.57
CA GLY A 17 23.07 -1.77 -15.05
C GLY A 17 22.01 -2.73 -14.53
N GLU A 18 21.24 -2.36 -13.50
CA GLU A 18 20.12 -3.18 -13.00
C GLU A 18 18.81 -2.78 -13.70
N GLN A 19 18.09 -3.74 -14.28
CA GLN A 19 16.86 -3.47 -15.03
C GLN A 19 15.62 -4.07 -14.36
N VAL A 20 14.51 -3.32 -14.36
CA VAL A 20 13.19 -3.81 -13.90
C VAL A 20 12.55 -4.69 -14.97
N ARG A 21 12.21 -5.93 -14.60
CA ARG A 21 11.45 -6.86 -15.46
C ARG A 21 9.96 -6.75 -15.24
N ALA A 22 9.53 -6.72 -13.98
CA ALA A 22 8.13 -6.65 -13.61
C ALA A 22 7.96 -5.83 -12.32
N ALA A 23 6.78 -5.22 -12.15
CA ALA A 23 6.44 -4.48 -10.95
C ALA A 23 4.94 -4.59 -10.63
N SER A 24 4.62 -4.82 -9.36
CA SER A 24 3.28 -4.81 -8.81
C SER A 24 3.18 -3.92 -7.57
N TYR A 25 1.95 -3.62 -7.15
CA TYR A 25 1.64 -2.71 -6.06
C TYR A 25 0.72 -3.40 -5.05
N GLY A 26 0.99 -3.18 -3.77
CA GLY A 26 0.15 -3.63 -2.68
C GLY A 26 0.13 -2.62 -1.54
N TYR A 27 -0.71 -2.86 -0.55
CA TYR A 27 -0.76 -2.06 0.65
C TYR A 27 -0.97 -2.91 1.88
N SER A 28 -0.45 -2.46 3.02
CA SER A 28 -0.75 -3.03 4.32
C SER A 28 -1.37 -1.96 5.22
N ARG A 29 -2.21 -2.40 6.15
CA ARG A 29 -2.75 -1.54 7.20
C ARG A 29 -1.82 -1.63 8.40
N HIS A 30 -1.53 -0.50 9.03
CA HIS A 30 -0.87 -0.50 10.32
C HIS A 30 -1.76 -1.18 11.37
N PRO A 31 -1.25 -1.98 12.32
CA PRO A 31 -2.07 -2.67 13.32
C PRO A 31 -2.94 -1.71 14.14
N TRP A 32 -2.47 -0.48 14.35
CA TRP A 32 -3.19 0.56 15.11
C TRP A 32 -4.16 1.39 14.26
N THR A 33 -4.39 1.03 12.99
CA THR A 33 -5.23 1.83 12.08
C THR A 33 -6.61 2.10 12.65
N LEU A 34 -7.26 1.10 13.27
CA LEU A 34 -8.57 1.27 13.88
C LEU A 34 -8.54 2.26 15.05
N ALA A 35 -7.54 2.15 15.92
CA ALA A 35 -7.37 3.06 17.06
C ALA A 35 -7.17 4.51 16.60
N TYR A 36 -6.31 4.74 15.61
CA TYR A 36 -6.10 6.06 15.02
C TYR A 36 -7.37 6.61 14.35
N ALA A 37 -8.10 5.76 13.62
CA ALA A 37 -9.34 6.15 12.95
C ALA A 37 -10.43 6.58 13.94
N LEU A 38 -10.61 5.80 15.01
CA LEU A 38 -11.58 6.11 16.07
C LEU A 38 -11.17 7.38 16.81
N ALA A 39 -9.90 7.51 17.20
CA ALA A 39 -9.41 8.70 17.89
C ALA A 39 -9.63 9.97 17.05
N ALA A 40 -9.26 9.93 15.76
CA ALA A 40 -9.45 11.06 14.85
C ALA A 40 -10.94 11.40 14.63
N GLY A 41 -11.78 10.38 14.46
CA GLY A 41 -13.22 10.56 14.25
C GLY A 41 -13.92 11.17 15.47
N VAL A 42 -13.64 10.64 16.66
CA VAL A 42 -14.19 11.15 17.93
C VAL A 42 -13.69 12.57 18.21
N ALA A 43 -12.39 12.83 18.05
CA ALA A 43 -11.83 14.15 18.25
C ALA A 43 -12.49 15.19 17.33
N MET A 44 -12.68 14.87 16.05
CA MET A 44 -13.37 15.76 15.11
C MET A 44 -14.85 15.95 15.48
N PHE A 45 -15.57 14.89 15.84
CA PHE A 45 -16.96 14.98 16.27
C PHE A 45 -17.14 15.93 17.47
N VAL A 46 -16.27 15.80 18.48
CA VAL A 46 -16.27 16.65 19.68
C VAL A 46 -15.91 18.09 19.31
N LEU A 47 -14.86 18.29 18.51
CA LEU A 47 -14.41 19.63 18.09
C LEU A 47 -15.53 20.41 17.37
N VAL A 48 -16.19 19.79 16.39
CA VAL A 48 -17.32 20.40 15.69
C VAL A 48 -18.50 20.65 16.63
N GLY A 49 -18.68 19.80 17.64
CA GLY A 49 -19.69 19.99 18.67
C GLY A 49 -19.46 21.23 19.53
N VAL A 50 -18.21 21.52 19.87
CA VAL A 50 -17.81 22.70 20.67
C VAL A 50 -17.92 23.99 19.87
N LEU A 51 -17.63 23.97 18.56
CA LEU A 51 -17.68 25.15 17.69
C LEU A 51 -19.11 25.69 17.47
N GLY A 52 -20.15 24.93 17.82
CA GLY A 52 -21.55 25.34 17.66
C GLY A 52 -22.01 25.40 16.19
N GLY A 53 -23.31 25.54 15.96
CA GLY A 53 -23.87 25.77 14.61
C GLY A 53 -24.01 24.55 13.69
N TYR A 54 -23.52 23.36 14.08
CA TYR A 54 -23.65 22.14 13.27
C TYR A 54 -24.64 21.13 13.87
N SER A 55 -25.48 20.55 13.01
CA SER A 55 -26.39 19.46 13.36
C SER A 55 -25.62 18.18 13.75
N VAL A 56 -26.27 17.28 14.49
CA VAL A 56 -25.67 15.98 14.86
C VAL A 56 -25.25 15.19 13.62
N GLN A 57 -26.05 15.23 12.55
CA GLN A 57 -25.71 14.56 11.28
C GLN A 57 -24.43 15.12 10.67
N SER A 58 -24.26 16.45 10.63
CA SER A 58 -23.03 17.08 10.13
C SER A 58 -21.81 16.69 10.95
N ARG A 59 -21.95 16.58 12.28
CA ARG A 59 -20.87 16.13 13.17
C ARG A 59 -20.45 14.69 12.88
N VAL A 60 -21.42 13.78 12.73
CA VAL A 60 -21.15 12.38 12.38
C VAL A 60 -20.45 12.27 11.03
N LEU A 61 -20.91 13.03 10.03
CA LEU A 61 -20.29 13.05 8.71
C LEU A 61 -18.82 13.52 8.77
N LEU A 62 -18.54 14.63 9.44
CA LEU A 62 -17.19 15.17 9.57
C LEU A 62 -16.28 14.25 10.39
N GLY A 63 -16.80 13.63 11.45
CA GLY A 63 -16.10 12.58 12.20
C GLY A 63 -15.75 11.38 11.32
N GLY A 64 -16.69 10.92 10.48
CA GLY A 64 -16.45 9.86 9.50
C GLY A 64 -15.37 10.22 8.48
N ILE A 65 -15.36 11.45 7.98
CA ILE A 65 -14.30 11.95 7.08
C ILE A 65 -12.94 11.95 7.77
N ALA A 66 -12.85 12.44 9.01
CA ALA A 66 -11.61 12.43 9.78
C ALA A 66 -11.09 11.01 10.02
N ALA A 67 -11.99 10.07 10.36
CA ALA A 67 -11.65 8.65 10.49
C ALA A 67 -11.12 8.07 9.17
N ALA A 68 -11.77 8.37 8.03
CA ALA A 68 -11.33 7.92 6.71
C ALA A 68 -9.94 8.48 6.33
N ILE A 69 -9.66 9.74 6.65
CA ILE A 69 -8.36 10.37 6.45
C ILE A 69 -7.29 9.67 7.29
N ALA A 70 -7.57 9.40 8.57
CA ALA A 70 -6.65 8.68 9.45
C ALA A 70 -6.36 7.27 8.91
N VAL A 71 -7.38 6.55 8.46
CA VAL A 71 -7.25 5.24 7.82
C VAL A 71 -6.35 5.29 6.59
N ALA A 72 -6.45 6.33 5.75
CA ALA A 72 -5.60 6.52 4.58
C ALA A 72 -4.17 6.92 4.96
N ALA A 73 -3.99 7.71 6.01
CA ALA A 73 -2.69 8.16 6.49
C ALA A 73 -1.85 6.99 7.06
N THR A 74 -2.50 6.06 7.77
CA THR A 74 -1.86 4.86 8.33
C THR A 74 -1.67 3.72 7.32
N THR A 75 -2.22 3.84 6.11
CA THR A 75 -1.96 2.86 5.04
C THR A 75 -0.51 2.95 4.59
N GLN A 76 0.15 1.80 4.55
CA GLN A 76 1.49 1.67 4.01
C GLN A 76 1.41 1.07 2.61
N TYR A 77 1.78 1.86 1.60
CA TYR A 77 1.84 1.40 0.22
C TYR A 77 3.22 0.84 -0.11
N ARG A 78 3.25 -0.33 -0.75
CA ARG A 78 4.47 -1.01 -1.17
C ARG A 78 4.41 -1.37 -2.65
N ILE A 79 5.57 -1.39 -3.28
CA ILE A 79 5.75 -1.83 -4.65
C ILE A 79 6.72 -3.01 -4.62
N PHE A 80 6.35 -4.09 -5.28
CA PHE A 80 7.15 -5.29 -5.43
C PHE A 80 7.69 -5.30 -6.84
N ALA A 81 9.01 -5.30 -7.01
CA ALA A 81 9.61 -5.27 -8.32
C ALA A 81 10.62 -6.40 -8.48
N ARG A 82 10.57 -7.09 -9.61
CA ARG A 82 11.62 -8.01 -10.03
C ARG A 82 12.61 -7.25 -10.89
N THR A 83 13.89 -7.42 -10.58
CA THR A 83 15.01 -6.89 -11.34
C THR A 83 15.89 -8.02 -11.85
N THR A 84 16.90 -7.67 -12.63
CA THR A 84 17.96 -8.61 -13.08
C THR A 84 18.74 -9.22 -11.92
N THR A 85 18.85 -8.54 -10.78
CA THR A 85 19.64 -8.99 -9.62
C THR A 85 18.79 -9.53 -8.47
N GLY A 86 17.46 -9.51 -8.59
CA GLY A 86 16.56 -10.11 -7.60
C GLY A 86 15.26 -9.35 -7.39
N LEU A 87 14.58 -9.64 -6.29
CA LEU A 87 13.30 -9.01 -5.95
C LEU A 87 13.51 -7.87 -4.94
N LEU A 88 12.85 -6.75 -5.18
CA LEU A 88 12.91 -5.55 -4.36
C LEU A 88 11.54 -5.20 -3.81
N ILE A 89 11.54 -4.80 -2.56
CA ILE A 89 10.39 -4.19 -1.87
C ILE A 89 10.69 -2.70 -1.76
N LEU A 90 9.89 -1.90 -2.45
CA LEU A 90 9.99 -0.45 -2.48
C LEU A 90 8.81 0.19 -1.74
N ARG A 91 9.02 1.40 -1.22
CA ARG A 91 7.96 2.24 -0.68
C ARG A 91 7.18 2.88 -1.83
N GLY A 92 5.87 2.68 -1.84
CA GLY A 92 4.95 3.33 -2.78
C GLY A 92 4.51 4.70 -2.29
N SER A 93 4.29 5.63 -3.23
CA SER A 93 3.64 6.90 -2.95
C SER A 93 2.15 6.71 -2.62
N ARG A 94 1.63 7.56 -1.73
CA ARG A 94 0.20 7.61 -1.37
C ARG A 94 -0.66 8.25 -2.46
N PHE A 95 -0.10 9.20 -3.20
CA PHE A 95 -0.85 10.05 -4.14
C PHE A 95 -0.74 9.58 -5.59
N ARG A 96 0.33 8.85 -5.93
CA ARG A 96 0.62 8.43 -7.31
C ARG A 96 1.13 6.99 -7.31
N LEU A 97 0.87 6.27 -8.39
CA LEU A 97 1.41 4.92 -8.59
C LEU A 97 2.90 5.02 -8.98
N ALA A 98 3.75 5.26 -7.99
CA ALA A 98 5.19 5.45 -8.15
C ALA A 98 5.96 4.95 -6.94
N ALA A 99 7.16 4.40 -7.18
CA ALA A 99 8.12 4.08 -6.13
C ALA A 99 8.84 5.34 -5.65
N THR A 100 9.14 5.39 -4.35
CA THR A 100 9.73 6.57 -3.68
C THR A 100 11.08 6.25 -3.05
N SER A 101 11.26 5.05 -2.50
CA SER A 101 12.53 4.59 -1.95
C SER A 101 12.61 3.08 -1.96
N VAL A 102 13.82 2.52 -2.06
CA VAL A 102 14.07 1.11 -1.78
C VAL A 102 13.95 0.89 -0.27
N VAL A 103 13.23 -0.15 0.14
CA VAL A 103 13.08 -0.49 1.57
C VAL A 103 13.92 -1.71 1.88
N LYS A 104 13.79 -2.76 1.08
CA LYS A 104 14.49 -4.03 1.28
C LYS A 104 14.70 -4.72 -0.06
N ARG A 105 15.83 -5.38 -0.22
CA ARG A 105 16.01 -6.42 -1.24
C ARG A 105 15.61 -7.75 -0.62
N ALA A 106 14.63 -8.41 -1.21
CA ALA A 106 14.15 -9.68 -0.73
C ALA A 106 15.30 -10.69 -0.83
N GLY A 107 15.64 -11.33 0.30
CA GLY A 107 16.59 -12.43 0.32
C GLY A 107 16.01 -13.64 -0.39
N VAL A 108 16.87 -14.60 -0.74
CA VAL A 108 16.48 -15.85 -1.43
C VAL A 108 15.39 -16.60 -0.64
N GLU A 109 15.36 -16.45 0.69
CA GLU A 109 14.40 -17.09 1.60
C GLU A 109 13.10 -16.30 1.81
N THR A 110 12.90 -15.17 1.12
CA THR A 110 11.66 -14.40 1.31
C THR A 110 10.49 -15.16 0.71
N GLU A 111 9.63 -15.71 1.57
CA GLU A 111 8.42 -16.41 1.13
C GLU A 111 7.35 -15.44 0.62
N PHE A 112 6.72 -15.82 -0.48
CA PHE A 112 5.58 -15.14 -1.08
C PHE A 112 4.42 -16.13 -1.17
N VAL A 113 3.49 -16.04 -0.22
CA VAL A 113 2.39 -17.00 -0.11
C VAL A 113 1.06 -16.27 -0.21
N PRO A 114 0.15 -16.65 -1.13
CA PRO A 114 -1.22 -16.17 -1.10
C PRO A 114 -1.92 -16.75 0.14
N VAL A 115 -2.44 -15.88 1.01
CA VAL A 115 -3.07 -16.28 2.29
C VAL A 115 -4.59 -16.15 2.28
N GLY A 116 -5.16 -15.49 1.28
CA GLY A 116 -6.60 -15.31 1.17
C GLY A 116 -6.97 -14.16 0.25
N GLY A 117 -8.18 -13.66 0.37
CA GLY A 117 -8.66 -12.52 -0.40
C GLY A 117 -10.17 -12.41 -0.43
N ASN A 118 -10.64 -11.38 -1.13
CA ASN A 118 -12.05 -11.14 -1.41
C ASN A 118 -12.25 -10.87 -2.91
N LEU A 119 -13.43 -10.40 -3.30
CA LEU A 119 -13.75 -10.13 -4.71
C LEU A 119 -12.84 -9.06 -5.35
N ILE A 120 -12.23 -8.17 -4.57
CA ILE A 120 -11.52 -6.98 -5.05
C ILE A 120 -10.01 -7.08 -4.81
N THR A 121 -9.58 -7.77 -3.75
CA THR A 121 -8.18 -7.87 -3.33
C THR A 121 -7.78 -9.31 -3.03
N VAL A 122 -6.51 -9.64 -3.30
CA VAL A 122 -5.84 -10.87 -2.88
C VAL A 122 -4.86 -10.50 -1.77
N GLU A 123 -4.81 -11.30 -0.72
CA GLU A 123 -3.88 -11.13 0.39
C GLU A 123 -2.66 -12.01 0.20
N TRP A 124 -1.49 -11.38 0.29
CA TRP A 124 -0.19 -12.01 0.15
C TRP A 124 0.61 -11.82 1.43
N ARG A 125 1.12 -12.91 1.99
CA ARG A 125 2.13 -12.86 3.05
C ARG A 125 3.50 -12.77 2.40
N ILE A 126 4.22 -11.70 2.71
CA ILE A 126 5.55 -11.40 2.19
C ILE A 126 6.42 -10.97 3.36
N ASP A 127 7.48 -11.73 3.65
CA ASP A 127 8.40 -11.41 4.76
C ASP A 127 7.67 -11.24 6.11
N GLY A 128 6.70 -12.12 6.39
CA GLY A 128 5.88 -12.09 7.61
C GLY A 128 4.79 -11.01 7.64
N VAL A 129 4.71 -10.11 6.65
CA VAL A 129 3.70 -9.04 6.58
C VAL A 129 2.62 -9.39 5.56
N ILE A 130 1.36 -9.17 5.94
CA ILE A 130 0.22 -9.35 5.04
C ILE A 130 0.00 -8.06 4.25
N TYR A 131 0.03 -8.19 2.93
CA TYR A 131 -0.26 -7.14 1.97
C TYR A 131 -1.53 -7.47 1.21
N SER A 132 -2.42 -6.50 1.12
CA SER A 132 -3.57 -6.53 0.23
C SER A 132 -3.17 -5.99 -1.15
N VAL A 133 -3.37 -6.81 -2.17
CA VAL A 133 -3.05 -6.52 -3.58
C VAL A 133 -4.38 -6.49 -4.35
N PRO A 134 -4.69 -5.40 -5.09
CA PRO A 134 -5.89 -5.38 -5.93
C PRO A 134 -5.85 -6.52 -6.97
N LYS A 135 -6.96 -7.21 -7.24
CA LYS A 135 -6.99 -8.33 -8.22
C LYS A 135 -6.40 -7.98 -9.59
N ARG A 136 -6.63 -6.74 -10.05
CA ARG A 136 -6.05 -6.23 -11.31
C ARG A 136 -4.51 -6.17 -11.33
N ALA A 137 -3.87 -6.17 -10.16
CA ALA A 137 -2.41 -6.11 -9.97
C ALA A 137 -1.85 -7.47 -9.49
N ASP A 138 -2.72 -8.42 -9.17
CA ASP A 138 -2.36 -9.76 -8.73
C ASP A 138 -1.65 -10.55 -9.84
N SER A 139 -2.15 -10.47 -11.07
CA SER A 139 -1.49 -11.06 -12.24
C SER A 139 -0.08 -10.50 -12.48
N GLU A 140 0.14 -9.21 -12.17
CA GLU A 140 1.47 -8.59 -12.27
C GLU A 140 2.37 -9.03 -11.12
N LEU A 141 1.82 -9.27 -9.93
CA LEU A 141 2.59 -9.85 -8.82
C LEU A 141 2.98 -11.29 -9.13
N ALA A 142 2.07 -12.08 -9.69
CA ALA A 142 2.37 -13.43 -10.13
C ALA A 142 3.53 -13.46 -11.15
N LYS A 143 3.57 -12.51 -12.10
CA LYS A 143 4.73 -12.36 -13.03
C LYS A 143 6.02 -11.97 -12.31
N VAL A 144 5.96 -11.03 -11.37
CA VAL A 144 7.11 -10.65 -10.52
C VAL A 144 7.68 -11.88 -9.82
N LEU A 145 6.82 -12.80 -9.37
CA LEU A 145 7.21 -14.00 -8.65
C LEU A 145 7.66 -15.15 -9.58
N ALA A 146 7.00 -15.34 -10.72
CA ALA A 146 7.28 -16.42 -11.66
C ALA A 146 8.65 -16.31 -12.34
N ASP A 147 9.12 -15.09 -12.63
CA ASP A 147 10.42 -14.81 -13.28
C ASP A 147 11.68 -15.14 -12.43
N GLY A 148 11.53 -15.86 -11.32
CA GLY A 148 12.64 -16.27 -10.44
C GLY A 148 12.70 -17.78 -10.16
N ARG A 149 12.00 -18.60 -10.95
CA ARG A 149 12.26 -20.03 -11.10
C ARG A 149 12.93 -20.27 -12.45
#